data_AF-A0A397CXN5-F1
#
_entry.id   AF-A0A397CXN5-F1
#
_cell.length_a   1.000
_cell.length_b   1.000
_cell.length_c   1.000
_cell.angle_alpha   90.00
_cell.angle_beta   90.00
_cell.angle_gamma   90.00
#
_symmetry.space_group_name_H-M   'P 1'
#
loop_
_entity.id
_entity.type
_entity.pdbx_description
1 polymer ?
#
loop_
_entity_poly.entity_id
_entity_poly.type
_entity_poly.pdbx_seq_one_letter_code
_entity_poly.pdbx_strand_id
1 'polypeptide(L)'
;MFGRIARSVRGQALLGTSATGCGVALGMYNSQSPTLLDTKKNKVDASEFLYVPLSKDKTPPTSIEFDTTAPMKERMKAMIFRVQDEICAGMTAIDGTEFRQDEWERPGNGGGGRSRVIQDSKVFEKAGVNVSVIHGELGKAAATQMRAQGRDLNAEKALPFFACGVSLVLHPRNPLAPTMHLNYRYFEVETGKIGADGKPKKLSWFGGGADLTPSYLFEEDARHFHAVYKTILDKTDKSYYPKMKATCDKYFYIPHRQEGRGVGGFFFDDMEDNQEATFQMARQCANATVDAYGPILRRRIHLPFTQEQKDWQQIRRGRYVEFNVMYDRGTKVYTRATMTTSLSIHGHGSHGRLPKPDSWEARTLQVLKNPVDWLDVDAVDLQTLSTKELLKEIARRSETQ
;
A
#
# COMPACT_ATOMS: atom_id res chain seq x y z
N MET A 1 -19.94 -6.22 -46.94
CA MET A 1 -20.79 -5.06 -47.32
C MET A 1 -20.08 -3.80 -46.84
N PHE A 2 -19.86 -2.89 -47.78
CA PHE A 2 -19.15 -1.59 -47.75
C PHE A 2 -19.50 -0.69 -46.54
N GLY A 3 -18.70 0.28 -46.09
CA GLY A 3 -17.47 0.87 -46.61
C GLY A 3 -16.96 2.04 -45.75
N ARG A 4 -15.69 2.42 -45.96
CA ARG A 4 -15.10 3.71 -45.56
C ARG A 4 -15.77 4.87 -46.32
N ILE A 5 -15.74 6.08 -45.75
CA ILE A 5 -15.37 7.34 -46.44
C ILE A 5 -15.13 8.43 -45.38
N ALA A 6 -14.04 9.18 -45.58
CA ALA A 6 -13.74 10.46 -44.95
C ALA A 6 -13.87 11.56 -46.01
N ARG A 7 -14.36 12.75 -45.64
CA ARG A 7 -13.70 14.08 -45.83
C ARG A 7 -14.65 15.27 -45.62
N SER A 8 -14.08 16.24 -44.90
CA SER A 8 -14.21 17.72 -44.93
C SER A 8 -15.42 18.41 -45.57
N VAL A 9 -15.91 19.43 -44.87
CA VAL A 9 -16.42 20.67 -45.47
C VAL A 9 -15.86 21.88 -44.70
N ARG A 10 -15.43 22.88 -45.46
CA ARG A 10 -14.92 24.19 -45.03
C ARG A 10 -15.90 25.26 -45.56
N GLY A 11 -16.11 26.32 -44.81
CA GLY A 11 -16.85 27.53 -45.22
C GLY A 11 -17.62 28.12 -44.03
N GLN A 12 -17.76 29.42 -43.81
CA GLN A 12 -17.18 30.67 -44.34
C GLN A 12 -17.73 31.80 -43.44
N ALA A 13 -17.21 33.03 -43.62
CA ALA A 13 -17.85 34.33 -43.32
C ALA A 13 -17.87 34.83 -41.85
N LEU A 14 -17.75 36.12 -41.50
CA LEU A 14 -17.42 37.38 -42.20
C LEU A 14 -17.21 38.48 -41.11
N LEU A 15 -16.35 39.46 -41.40
CA LEU A 15 -16.40 40.91 -41.12
C LEU A 15 -16.82 41.52 -39.75
N GLY A 16 -16.02 42.49 -39.30
CA GLY A 16 -16.44 43.49 -38.30
C GLY A 16 -15.34 44.47 -37.88
N THR A 17 -15.12 45.53 -38.66
CA THR A 17 -14.25 46.69 -38.40
C THR A 17 -14.84 47.68 -37.40
N SER A 18 -14.02 48.25 -36.50
CA SER A 18 -13.79 49.71 -36.28
C SER A 18 -13.34 50.03 -34.84
N ALA A 19 -12.27 50.82 -34.70
CA ALA A 19 -12.21 52.04 -33.87
C ALA A 19 -10.76 52.50 -33.62
N THR A 20 -10.44 53.64 -34.25
CA THR A 20 -9.75 54.81 -33.69
C THR A 20 -8.34 54.65 -33.08
N GLY A 21 -7.37 55.23 -33.79
CA GLY A 21 -6.04 55.50 -33.27
C GLY A 21 -6.00 56.71 -32.34
N CYS A 22 -5.16 56.60 -31.31
CA CYS A 22 -4.45 57.69 -30.67
C CYS A 22 -3.06 57.13 -30.32
N GLY A 23 -2.01 57.61 -30.98
CA GLY A 23 -0.65 57.13 -30.79
C GLY A 23 0.02 57.75 -29.58
N VAL A 24 0.84 56.98 -28.86
CA VAL A 24 2.01 57.45 -28.11
C VAL A 24 3.06 56.33 -28.08
N ALA A 25 4.32 56.72 -28.23
CA ALA A 25 5.53 55.91 -28.37
C ALA A 25 5.66 54.70 -27.41
N LEU A 26 5.92 53.51 -27.98
CA LEU A 26 6.39 52.34 -27.25
C LEU A 26 7.93 52.32 -27.27
N GLY A 27 8.51 52.76 -26.16
CA GLY A 27 9.91 52.48 -25.84
C GLY A 27 10.12 50.97 -25.71
N MET A 28 11.23 50.48 -26.23
CA MET A 28 11.71 49.12 -26.02
C MET A 28 12.02 48.94 -24.52
N TYR A 29 11.03 48.49 -23.75
CA TYR A 29 11.26 47.96 -22.42
C TYR A 29 11.63 46.49 -22.58
N ASN A 30 12.91 46.18 -22.38
CA ASN A 30 13.36 44.83 -22.09
C ASN A 30 12.56 44.32 -20.89
N SER A 31 11.59 43.44 -21.14
CA SER A 31 10.97 42.62 -20.10
C SER A 31 11.96 41.51 -19.75
N GLN A 32 13.00 41.87 -19.01
CA GLN A 32 13.59 40.91 -18.09
C GLN A 32 12.51 40.60 -17.07
N SER A 33 11.75 39.55 -17.35
CA SER A 33 10.97 38.85 -16.34
C SER A 33 11.93 38.60 -15.17
N PRO A 34 11.59 38.96 -13.92
CA PRO A 34 12.36 38.47 -12.80
C PRO A 34 12.27 36.95 -12.92
N THR A 35 13.39 36.33 -13.23
CA THR A 35 13.57 34.90 -13.11
C THR A 35 13.07 34.56 -11.71
N LEU A 36 11.90 33.92 -11.65
CA LEU A 36 11.44 33.25 -10.46
C LEU A 36 12.64 32.46 -9.99
N LEU A 37 13.16 32.85 -8.83
CA LEU A 37 14.19 32.13 -8.11
C LEU A 37 13.90 30.64 -8.29
N ASP A 38 14.81 29.96 -8.97
CA ASP A 38 14.93 28.52 -9.03
C ASP A 38 15.20 28.06 -7.58
N THR A 39 14.15 28.13 -6.77
CA THR A 39 14.08 27.44 -5.51
C THR A 39 13.88 26.00 -5.91
N LYS A 40 14.99 25.34 -6.24
CA LYS A 40 15.17 23.94 -5.89
C LYS A 40 14.75 23.86 -4.42
N LYS A 41 13.48 23.57 -4.14
CA LYS A 41 13.07 23.06 -2.84
C LYS A 41 13.97 21.85 -2.67
N ASN A 42 15.03 22.01 -1.85
CA ASN A 42 15.86 20.88 -1.46
C ASN A 42 14.87 19.87 -0.91
N LYS A 43 14.66 18.76 -1.63
CA LYS A 43 13.75 17.72 -1.17
C LYS A 43 14.27 17.27 0.18
N VAL A 44 13.46 17.51 1.22
CA VAL A 44 13.76 17.13 2.60
C VAL A 44 14.09 15.63 2.61
N ASP A 45 15.16 15.26 3.31
CA ASP A 45 15.54 13.85 3.36
C ASP A 45 14.40 13.06 4.04
N ALA A 46 14.03 11.92 3.46
CA ALA A 46 12.93 11.12 3.99
C ALA A 46 13.16 10.72 5.46
N SER A 47 14.42 10.56 5.87
CA SER A 47 14.78 10.25 7.25
C SER A 47 14.38 11.32 8.27
N GLU A 48 14.17 12.57 7.85
CA GLU A 48 13.71 13.66 8.73
C GLU A 48 12.26 13.47 9.19
N PHE A 49 11.49 12.64 8.49
CA PHE A 49 10.10 12.34 8.84
C PHE A 49 9.93 11.12 9.74
N LEU A 50 11.03 10.44 10.09
CA LEU A 50 10.98 9.26 10.95
C LEU A 50 10.75 9.67 12.41
N TYR A 51 9.75 9.06 13.05
CA TYR A 51 9.53 9.25 14.49
C TYR A 51 10.70 8.73 15.34
N VAL A 52 11.34 7.67 14.87
CA VAL A 52 12.51 7.04 15.49
C VAL A 52 13.43 6.52 14.38
N PRO A 53 14.76 6.44 14.61
CA PRO A 53 15.67 5.80 13.66
C PRO A 53 15.24 4.37 13.34
N LEU A 54 15.45 3.94 12.09
CA LEU A 54 15.15 2.57 11.66
C LEU A 54 15.96 1.55 12.48
N SER A 55 15.30 0.46 12.84
CA SER A 55 15.93 -0.67 13.49
C SER A 55 16.99 -1.29 12.58
N LYS A 56 18.06 -1.81 13.18
CA LYS A 56 19.05 -2.62 12.44
C LYS A 56 18.43 -3.96 12.04
N ASP A 57 18.86 -4.50 10.91
CA ASP A 57 18.53 -5.87 10.52
C ASP A 57 19.11 -6.84 11.57
N LYS A 58 18.23 -7.60 12.22
CA LYS A 58 18.59 -8.57 13.27
C LYS A 58 18.74 -9.99 12.72
N THR A 59 18.54 -10.19 11.42
CA THR A 59 18.67 -11.49 10.78
C THR A 59 20.12 -11.98 10.94
N PRO A 60 20.36 -13.19 11.48
CA PRO A 60 21.72 -13.72 11.62
C PRO A 60 22.42 -13.77 10.26
N PRO A 61 23.70 -13.37 10.14
CA PRO A 61 24.44 -13.46 8.88
C PRO A 61 24.56 -14.89 8.33
N THR A 62 24.43 -15.90 9.20
CA THR A 62 24.40 -17.33 8.85
C THR A 62 23.03 -17.82 8.40
N SER A 63 22.00 -16.97 8.37
CA SER A 63 20.66 -17.32 7.89
C SER A 63 20.72 -17.70 6.41
N ILE A 64 19.92 -18.71 6.03
CA ILE A 64 19.71 -19.11 4.63
C ILE A 64 19.22 -17.93 3.78
N GLU A 65 18.59 -16.91 4.38
CA GLU A 65 18.22 -15.67 3.70
C GLU A 65 19.41 -14.98 3.01
N PHE A 66 20.64 -15.16 3.50
CA PHE A 66 21.86 -14.59 2.90
C PHE A 66 22.61 -15.59 2.00
N ASP A 67 22.22 -16.86 1.98
CA ASP A 67 22.86 -17.88 1.15
C ASP A 67 22.33 -17.80 -0.30
N THR A 68 23.11 -17.18 -1.19
CA THR A 68 22.74 -17.03 -2.60
C THR A 68 22.79 -18.34 -3.39
N THR A 69 23.34 -19.42 -2.82
CA THR A 69 23.36 -20.75 -3.43
C THR A 69 22.12 -21.57 -3.09
N ALA A 70 21.40 -21.20 -2.03
CA ALA A 70 20.18 -21.86 -1.62
C ALA A 70 19.01 -21.55 -2.58
N PRO A 71 18.08 -22.49 -2.80
CA PRO A 71 16.88 -22.25 -3.61
C PRO A 71 16.06 -21.08 -3.07
N MET A 72 15.64 -20.15 -3.95
CA MET A 72 14.90 -18.95 -3.57
C MET A 72 13.64 -19.25 -2.74
N LYS A 73 12.92 -20.33 -3.06
CA LYS A 73 11.77 -20.79 -2.29
C LYS A 73 12.07 -21.06 -0.81
N GLU A 74 13.24 -21.61 -0.47
CA GLU A 74 13.62 -21.90 0.92
C GLU A 74 14.05 -20.64 1.65
N ARG A 75 14.74 -19.73 0.95
CA ARG A 75 15.10 -18.40 1.47
C ARG A 75 13.86 -17.56 1.78
N MET A 76 12.88 -17.57 0.88
CA MET A 76 11.61 -16.88 1.09
C MET A 76 10.81 -17.49 2.25
N LYS A 77 10.76 -18.83 2.36
CA LYS A 77 10.14 -19.51 3.51
C LYS A 77 10.76 -19.07 4.84
N ALA A 78 12.09 -19.06 4.94
CA ALA A 78 12.77 -18.61 6.14
C ALA A 78 12.41 -17.16 6.49
N MET A 79 12.44 -16.27 5.51
CA MET A 79 12.10 -14.85 5.69
C MET A 79 10.67 -14.66 6.19
N ILE A 80 9.67 -15.28 5.57
CA ILE A 80 8.25 -15.03 5.92
C ILE A 80 7.89 -15.54 7.32
N PHE A 81 8.44 -16.68 7.75
CA PHE A 81 8.20 -17.20 9.10
C PHE A 81 8.86 -16.32 10.16
N ARG A 82 10.13 -15.94 9.95
CA ARG A 82 10.85 -15.01 10.84
C ARG A 82 10.13 -13.67 10.95
N VAL A 83 9.76 -13.07 9.83
CA VAL A 83 9.04 -11.78 9.81
C VAL A 83 7.70 -11.88 10.53
N GLN A 84 6.95 -12.98 10.37
CA GLN A 84 5.73 -13.19 11.15
C GLN A 84 6.02 -13.23 12.65
N ASP A 85 7.10 -13.90 13.08
CA ASP A 85 7.51 -13.93 14.49
C ASP A 85 7.84 -12.53 15.02
N GLU A 86 8.64 -11.76 14.28
CA GLU A 86 9.04 -10.40 14.66
C GLU A 86 7.84 -9.43 14.71
N ILE A 87 6.94 -9.48 13.73
CA ILE A 87 5.73 -8.65 13.70
C ILE A 87 4.83 -9.00 14.87
N CYS A 88 4.56 -10.30 15.11
CA CYS A 88 3.68 -10.72 16.20
C CYS A 88 4.25 -10.31 17.56
N ALA A 89 5.56 -10.47 17.77
CA ALA A 89 6.24 -10.02 18.99
C ALA A 89 6.14 -8.49 19.15
N GLY A 90 6.39 -7.72 18.09
CA GLY A 90 6.30 -6.26 18.12
C GLY A 90 4.88 -5.75 18.41
N MET A 91 3.85 -6.38 17.83
CA MET A 91 2.46 -6.02 18.08
C MET A 91 1.99 -6.45 19.47
N THR A 92 2.41 -7.63 19.95
CA THR A 92 2.15 -8.12 21.32
C THR A 92 2.75 -7.18 22.37
N ALA A 93 3.97 -6.67 22.15
CA ALA A 93 4.60 -5.72 23.05
C ALA A 93 3.82 -4.39 23.18
N ILE A 94 2.99 -4.04 22.19
CA ILE A 94 2.14 -2.84 22.21
C ILE A 94 0.76 -3.16 22.79
N ASP A 95 0.16 -4.30 22.41
CA ASP A 95 -1.21 -4.66 22.80
C ASP A 95 -1.29 -5.25 24.22
N GLY A 96 -0.28 -6.04 24.61
CA GLY A 96 -0.24 -6.83 25.84
C GLY A 96 -0.96 -8.18 25.72
N THR A 97 -1.49 -8.54 24.54
CA THR A 97 -2.14 -9.84 24.27
C THR A 97 -1.34 -10.63 23.25
N GLU A 98 -1.11 -11.91 23.52
CA GLU A 98 -0.43 -12.82 22.60
C GLU A 98 -1.33 -13.21 21.40
N PHE A 99 -0.71 -13.46 20.25
CA PHE A 99 -1.43 -14.00 19.10
C PHE A 99 -1.78 -15.48 19.33
N ARG A 100 -3.05 -15.84 19.12
CA ARG A 100 -3.44 -17.23 18.97
C ARG A 100 -2.85 -17.76 17.66
N GLN A 101 -2.06 -18.83 17.76
CA GLN A 101 -1.46 -19.50 16.61
C GLN A 101 -2.27 -20.74 16.23
N ASP A 102 -2.56 -20.87 14.94
CA ASP A 102 -3.14 -22.07 14.34
C ASP A 102 -2.29 -22.47 13.13
N GLU A 103 -1.66 -23.64 13.20
CA GLU A 103 -0.96 -24.27 12.07
C GLU A 103 -1.91 -25.18 11.31
N TRP A 104 -1.77 -25.20 9.98
CA TRP A 104 -2.69 -25.95 9.13
C TRP A 104 -2.00 -26.46 7.88
N GLU A 105 -2.53 -27.56 7.34
CA GLU A 105 -2.07 -28.20 6.12
C GLU A 105 -3.20 -28.32 5.11
N ARG A 106 -2.86 -28.34 3.82
CA ARG A 106 -3.81 -28.58 2.73
C ARG A 106 -3.88 -30.07 2.44
N PRO A 107 -5.07 -30.62 2.15
CA PRO A 107 -5.22 -32.00 1.70
C PRO A 107 -4.31 -32.33 0.50
N GLY A 108 -3.86 -33.58 0.42
CA GLY A 108 -3.07 -34.07 -0.71
C GLY A 108 -1.64 -33.53 -0.76
N ASN A 109 -1.04 -33.22 0.41
CA ASN A 109 0.30 -32.61 0.50
C ASN A 109 0.41 -31.32 -0.33
N GLY A 110 -0.61 -30.46 -0.27
CA GLY A 110 -0.67 -29.22 -1.04
C GLY A 110 0.03 -28.02 -0.40
N GLY A 111 0.88 -28.27 0.59
CA GLY A 111 1.48 -27.26 1.48
C GLY A 111 0.60 -26.95 2.70
N GLY A 112 0.75 -25.76 3.28
CA GLY A 112 0.08 -25.36 4.51
C GLY A 112 0.38 -23.92 4.90
N GLY A 113 0.26 -23.61 6.18
CA GLY A 113 0.53 -22.28 6.69
C GLY A 113 0.45 -22.17 8.21
N ARG A 114 0.76 -20.96 8.69
CA ARG A 114 0.68 -20.58 10.10
C ARG A 114 -0.13 -19.29 10.18
N SER A 115 -1.31 -19.38 10.76
CA SER A 115 -2.17 -18.23 11.03
C SER A 115 -1.97 -17.76 12.45
N ARG A 116 -1.81 -16.47 12.64
CA ARG A 116 -1.74 -15.84 13.96
C ARG A 116 -2.76 -14.73 14.06
N VAL A 117 -3.65 -14.84 15.05
CA VAL A 117 -4.78 -13.92 15.21
C VAL A 117 -4.89 -13.40 16.64
N ILE A 118 -5.12 -12.09 16.76
CA ILE A 118 -5.67 -11.45 17.97
C ILE A 118 -7.08 -10.99 17.63
N GLN A 119 -8.02 -11.19 18.55
CA GLN A 119 -9.37 -10.67 18.46
C GLN A 119 -9.80 -10.05 19.78
N ASP A 120 -10.53 -8.94 19.71
CA ASP A 120 -11.17 -8.29 20.85
C ASP A 120 -10.22 -7.92 22.01
N SER A 121 -8.97 -7.54 21.68
CA SER A 121 -7.98 -7.12 22.65
C SER A 121 -8.06 -5.62 22.98
N LYS A 122 -7.09 -5.14 23.78
CA LYS A 122 -7.02 -3.75 24.24
C LYS A 122 -6.70 -2.78 23.09
N VAL A 123 -5.75 -3.12 22.23
CA VAL A 123 -5.32 -2.26 21.12
C VAL A 123 -5.96 -2.68 19.81
N PHE A 124 -6.05 -3.98 19.53
CA PHE A 124 -6.64 -4.49 18.29
C PHE A 124 -8.06 -4.98 18.50
N GLU A 125 -8.97 -4.53 17.63
CA GLU A 125 -10.27 -5.19 17.51
C GLU A 125 -10.11 -6.53 16.77
N LYS A 126 -9.24 -6.53 15.76
CA LYS A 126 -8.80 -7.74 15.08
C LYS A 126 -7.44 -7.51 14.45
N ALA A 127 -6.52 -8.45 14.61
CA ALA A 127 -5.23 -8.45 13.95
C ALA A 127 -4.92 -9.86 13.45
N GLY A 128 -4.62 -9.99 12.17
CA GLY A 128 -4.19 -11.25 11.57
C GLY A 128 -2.84 -11.09 10.91
N VAL A 129 -1.91 -12.00 11.19
CA VAL A 129 -0.63 -12.14 10.51
C VAL A 129 -0.52 -13.59 10.04
N ASN A 130 -0.62 -13.81 8.73
CA ASN A 130 -0.73 -15.11 8.12
C ASN A 130 0.49 -15.41 7.26
N VAL A 131 1.05 -16.61 7.42
CA VAL A 131 2.03 -17.19 6.52
C VAL A 131 1.40 -18.35 5.77
N SER A 132 1.67 -18.46 4.49
CA SER A 132 1.25 -19.60 3.66
C SER A 132 2.40 -20.06 2.79
N VAL A 133 2.53 -21.38 2.65
CA VAL A 133 3.50 -22.07 1.80
C VAL A 133 2.73 -23.14 1.05
N ILE A 134 2.42 -22.89 -0.21
CA ILE A 134 1.54 -23.71 -1.03
C ILE A 134 2.35 -24.28 -2.19
N HIS A 135 2.14 -25.55 -2.47
CA HIS A 135 2.66 -26.21 -3.66
C HIS A 135 1.62 -27.15 -4.25
N GLY A 136 1.75 -27.45 -5.53
CA GLY A 136 0.86 -28.37 -6.24
C GLY A 136 0.96 -28.19 -7.74
N GLU A 137 -0.10 -28.55 -8.43
CA GLU A 137 -0.20 -28.41 -9.88
C GLU A 137 -1.18 -27.29 -10.25
N LEU A 138 -0.77 -26.45 -11.18
CA LEU A 138 -1.60 -25.39 -11.74
C LEU A 138 -2.59 -26.03 -12.72
N GLY A 139 -3.88 -25.92 -12.43
CA GLY A 139 -4.93 -26.44 -13.30
C GLY A 139 -5.02 -25.69 -14.63
N LYS A 140 -5.58 -26.35 -15.66
CA LYS A 140 -5.72 -25.82 -17.02
C LYS A 140 -6.32 -24.41 -17.06
N ALA A 141 -7.40 -24.16 -16.32
CA ALA A 141 -8.05 -22.85 -16.30
C ALA A 141 -7.12 -21.72 -15.82
N ALA A 142 -6.37 -21.96 -14.73
CA ALA A 142 -5.42 -20.99 -14.20
C ALA A 142 -4.23 -20.77 -15.16
N ALA A 143 -3.70 -21.85 -15.75
CA ALA A 143 -2.64 -21.74 -16.76
C ALA A 143 -3.10 -20.99 -18.01
N THR A 144 -4.33 -21.21 -18.49
CA THR A 144 -4.93 -20.47 -19.60
C THR A 144 -5.08 -18.98 -19.27
N GLN A 145 -5.54 -18.64 -18.06
CA GLN A 145 -5.67 -17.24 -17.63
C GLN A 145 -4.31 -16.54 -17.57
N MET A 146 -3.31 -17.18 -16.97
CA MET A 146 -1.94 -16.64 -16.91
C MET A 146 -1.34 -16.48 -18.30
N ARG A 147 -1.61 -17.40 -19.22
CA ARG A 147 -1.19 -17.28 -20.62
C ARG A 147 -1.85 -16.09 -21.32
N ALA A 148 -3.14 -15.84 -21.08
CA ALA A 148 -3.83 -14.67 -21.61
C ALA A 148 -3.26 -13.34 -21.05
N GLN A 149 -2.62 -13.38 -19.88
CA GLN A 149 -1.87 -12.26 -19.28
C GLN A 149 -0.43 -12.13 -19.80
N GLY A 150 -0.05 -12.91 -20.82
CA GLY A 150 1.27 -12.86 -21.46
C GLY A 150 2.31 -13.84 -20.89
N ARG A 151 1.93 -14.73 -19.95
CA ARG A 151 2.85 -15.74 -19.40
C ARG A 151 3.05 -16.89 -20.39
N ASP A 152 4.30 -17.24 -20.67
CA ASP A 152 4.64 -18.31 -21.61
C ASP A 152 4.50 -19.72 -20.98
N LEU A 153 3.26 -20.17 -20.78
CA LEU A 153 2.91 -21.44 -20.13
C LEU A 153 2.26 -22.42 -21.10
N ASN A 154 2.61 -23.71 -20.99
CA ASN A 154 1.89 -24.79 -21.65
C ASN A 154 0.63 -25.17 -20.86
N ALA A 155 -0.48 -24.52 -21.18
CA ALA A 155 -1.76 -24.70 -20.49
C ALA A 155 -2.42 -26.08 -20.70
N GLU A 156 -1.88 -26.94 -21.56
CA GLU A 156 -2.38 -28.30 -21.79
C GLU A 156 -1.75 -29.33 -20.83
N LYS A 157 -0.78 -28.92 -20.01
CA LYS A 157 -0.14 -29.77 -19.01
C LYS A 157 -0.50 -29.32 -17.60
N ALA A 158 -0.48 -30.25 -16.66
CA ALA A 158 -0.40 -29.91 -15.24
C ALA A 158 0.99 -29.31 -14.97
N LEU A 159 1.03 -28.10 -14.42
CA LEU A 159 2.29 -27.36 -14.23
C LEU A 159 2.61 -27.25 -12.73
N PRO A 160 3.68 -27.89 -12.24
CA PRO A 160 4.10 -27.73 -10.86
C PRO A 160 4.33 -26.25 -10.51
N PHE A 161 3.74 -25.80 -9.41
CA PHE A 161 3.90 -24.44 -8.90
C PHE A 161 4.21 -24.45 -7.40
N PHE A 162 4.82 -23.36 -6.96
CA PHE A 162 5.05 -23.04 -5.57
C PHE A 162 4.70 -21.57 -5.34
N ALA A 163 4.01 -21.29 -4.25
CA ALA A 163 3.65 -19.95 -3.82
C ALA A 163 3.84 -19.85 -2.31
N CYS A 164 4.54 -18.82 -1.85
CA CYS A 164 4.59 -18.54 -0.42
C CYS A 164 4.52 -17.05 -0.15
N GLY A 165 4.10 -16.68 1.06
CA GLY A 165 4.06 -15.28 1.46
C GLY A 165 3.64 -15.07 2.90
N VAL A 166 3.92 -13.86 3.38
CA VAL A 166 3.38 -13.30 4.60
C VAL A 166 2.38 -12.21 4.25
N SER A 167 1.25 -12.17 4.94
CA SER A 167 0.25 -11.12 4.79
C SER A 167 -0.34 -10.77 6.15
N LEU A 168 -0.65 -9.50 6.34
CA LEU A 168 -1.32 -9.02 7.55
C LEU A 168 -2.39 -8.00 7.25
N VAL A 169 -3.38 -7.98 8.14
CA VAL A 169 -4.33 -6.89 8.30
C VAL A 169 -4.48 -6.63 9.79
N LEU A 170 -4.22 -5.39 10.22
CA LEU A 170 -4.28 -4.98 11.61
C LEU A 170 -5.34 -3.88 11.73
N HIS A 171 -6.41 -4.14 12.49
CA HIS A 171 -7.50 -3.21 12.76
C HIS A 171 -7.46 -2.76 14.22
N PRO A 172 -6.87 -1.59 14.52
CA PRO A 172 -6.93 -1.01 15.86
C PRO A 172 -8.36 -0.72 16.30
N ARG A 173 -8.60 -0.85 17.61
CA ARG A 173 -9.86 -0.49 18.27
C ARG A 173 -10.09 1.02 18.26
N ASN A 174 -9.03 1.81 18.48
CA ASN A 174 -9.12 3.27 18.53
C ASN A 174 -9.30 3.83 17.09
N PRO A 175 -10.33 4.66 16.81
CA PRO A 175 -10.57 5.25 15.49
C PRO A 175 -9.43 6.17 15.00
N LEU A 176 -8.63 6.71 15.92
CA LEU A 176 -7.50 7.58 15.63
C LEU A 176 -6.22 6.79 15.28
N ALA A 177 -6.23 5.47 15.45
CA ALA A 177 -5.15 4.58 15.02
C ALA A 177 -5.49 3.94 13.66
N PRO A 178 -4.63 4.08 12.64
CA PRO A 178 -4.94 3.62 11.29
C PRO A 178 -4.91 2.09 11.17
N THR A 179 -5.76 1.54 10.30
CA THR A 179 -5.61 0.15 9.84
C THR A 179 -4.35 0.02 8.99
N MET A 180 -3.63 -1.10 9.08
CA MET A 180 -2.50 -1.41 8.20
C MET A 180 -2.72 -2.72 7.46
N HIS A 181 -2.32 -2.74 6.20
CA HIS A 181 -2.20 -3.96 5.40
C HIS A 181 -0.77 -4.10 4.86
N LEU A 182 -0.33 -5.34 4.75
CA LEU A 182 0.94 -5.68 4.11
C LEU A 182 0.89 -7.07 3.50
N ASN A 183 1.65 -7.25 2.43
CA ASN A 183 1.87 -8.53 1.78
C ASN A 183 3.29 -8.60 1.21
N TYR A 184 3.98 -9.72 1.37
CA TYR A 184 5.15 -10.08 0.55
C TYR A 184 5.01 -11.53 0.12
N ARG A 185 5.16 -11.79 -1.17
CA ARG A 185 4.96 -13.12 -1.76
C ARG A 185 5.97 -13.41 -2.85
N TYR A 186 6.23 -14.70 -3.01
CA TYR A 186 7.02 -15.28 -4.08
C TYR A 186 6.20 -16.36 -4.75
N PHE A 187 6.28 -16.40 -6.08
CA PHE A 187 5.64 -17.43 -6.89
C PHE A 187 6.66 -17.99 -7.87
N GLU A 188 6.71 -19.31 -8.02
CA GLU A 188 7.41 -20.00 -9.12
C GLU A 188 6.50 -21.06 -9.74
N VAL A 189 6.58 -21.22 -11.06
CA VAL A 189 5.82 -22.23 -11.81
C VAL A 189 6.65 -22.77 -12.96
N GLU A 190 6.56 -24.08 -13.20
CA GLU A 190 7.12 -24.69 -14.40
C GLU A 190 6.29 -24.32 -15.64
N THR A 191 6.97 -24.05 -16.74
CA THR A 191 6.30 -23.63 -18.00
C THR A 191 5.77 -24.81 -18.82
N GLY A 192 6.12 -26.04 -18.45
CA GLY A 192 5.86 -27.25 -19.24
C GLY A 192 6.75 -27.39 -20.48
N LYS A 193 7.79 -26.55 -20.57
CA LYS A 193 8.85 -26.53 -21.59
C LYS A 193 10.20 -26.85 -20.95
N ILE A 194 11.13 -27.31 -21.78
CA ILE A 194 12.52 -27.57 -21.38
C ILE A 194 13.39 -26.37 -21.77
N GLY A 195 14.23 -25.91 -20.85
CA GLY A 195 15.20 -24.85 -21.06
C GLY A 195 16.42 -25.32 -21.86
N ALA A 196 17.28 -24.37 -22.24
CA ALA A 196 18.52 -24.68 -22.96
C ALA A 196 19.50 -25.53 -22.15
N ASP A 197 19.35 -25.56 -20.83
CA ASP A 197 20.11 -26.35 -19.86
C ASP A 197 19.56 -27.77 -19.66
N GLY A 198 18.53 -28.17 -20.43
CA GLY A 198 17.90 -29.48 -20.34
C GLY A 198 16.96 -29.64 -19.13
N LYS A 199 16.74 -28.60 -18.33
CA LYS A 199 15.87 -28.64 -17.15
C LYS A 199 14.48 -28.04 -17.45
N PRO A 200 13.45 -28.36 -16.66
CA PRO A 200 12.16 -27.68 -16.76
C PRO A 200 12.34 -26.17 -16.62
N LYS A 201 11.92 -25.40 -17.64
CA LYS A 201 11.98 -23.95 -17.60
C LYS A 201 10.93 -23.45 -16.61
N LYS A 202 11.32 -22.56 -15.70
CA LYS A 202 10.44 -21.92 -14.70
C LYS A 202 10.22 -20.44 -15.00
N LEU A 203 9.07 -19.94 -14.57
CA LEU A 203 8.81 -18.50 -14.38
C LEU A 203 8.70 -18.24 -12.88
N SER A 204 9.29 -17.16 -12.40
CA SER A 204 9.15 -16.75 -11.00
C SER A 204 9.11 -15.24 -10.85
N TRP A 205 8.30 -14.77 -9.91
CA TRP A 205 8.16 -13.35 -9.63
C TRP A 205 7.86 -13.11 -8.16
N PHE A 206 8.18 -11.89 -7.74
CA PHE A 206 7.80 -11.36 -6.46
C PHE A 206 6.64 -10.38 -6.60
N GLY A 207 5.87 -10.29 -5.53
CA GLY A 207 4.90 -9.21 -5.34
C GLY A 207 4.81 -8.85 -3.87
N GLY A 208 4.34 -7.64 -3.60
CA GLY A 208 4.17 -7.20 -2.23
C GLY A 208 3.90 -5.72 -2.10
N GLY A 209 3.99 -5.24 -0.88
CA GLY A 209 3.69 -3.87 -0.53
C GLY A 209 3.14 -3.75 0.88
N ALA A 210 3.03 -2.50 1.31
CA ALA A 210 2.37 -2.13 2.54
C ALA A 210 1.58 -0.84 2.32
N ASP A 211 0.41 -0.75 2.94
CA ASP A 211 -0.44 0.43 2.87
C ASP A 211 -1.12 0.75 4.21
N LEU A 212 -1.41 2.03 4.39
CA LEU A 212 -1.99 2.58 5.60
C LEU A 212 -3.39 3.15 5.33
N THR A 213 -4.35 2.78 6.17
CA THR A 213 -5.76 3.14 6.03
C THR A 213 -6.27 3.84 7.31
N PRO A 214 -6.02 5.16 7.45
CA PRO A 214 -6.58 5.95 8.55
C PRO A 214 -8.08 6.16 8.40
N SER A 215 -8.79 6.18 9.54
CA SER A 215 -10.15 6.76 9.57
C SER A 215 -10.10 8.28 9.69
N TYR A 216 -9.09 8.78 10.40
CA TYR A 216 -8.77 10.18 10.61
C TYR A 216 -7.32 10.44 10.22
N LEU A 217 -7.09 11.42 9.36
CA LEU A 217 -5.74 11.73 8.88
C LEU A 217 -4.92 12.46 9.94
N PHE A 218 -3.75 11.90 10.23
CA PHE A 218 -2.60 12.58 10.81
C PHE A 218 -1.49 12.60 9.76
N GLU A 219 -1.16 13.79 9.27
CA GLU A 219 -0.16 14.00 8.23
C GLU A 219 1.21 13.46 8.65
N GLU A 220 1.56 13.62 9.94
CA GLU A 220 2.81 13.09 10.48
C GLU A 220 2.89 11.55 10.48
N ASP A 221 1.76 10.84 10.59
CA ASP A 221 1.74 9.37 10.55
C ASP A 221 1.94 8.88 9.11
N ALA A 222 1.27 9.52 8.15
CA ALA A 222 1.44 9.20 6.75
C ALA A 222 2.88 9.46 6.29
N ARG A 223 3.48 10.59 6.71
CA ARG A 223 4.90 10.89 6.43
C ARG A 223 5.85 9.86 7.00
N HIS A 224 5.72 9.53 8.28
CA HIS A 224 6.55 8.50 8.93
C HIS A 224 6.46 7.17 8.17
N PHE A 225 5.24 6.70 7.89
CA PHE A 225 5.01 5.44 7.18
C PHE A 225 5.68 5.43 5.80
N HIS A 226 5.45 6.48 5.01
CA HIS A 226 6.01 6.61 3.66
C HIS A 226 7.54 6.78 3.67
N ALA A 227 8.07 7.52 4.65
CA ALA A 227 9.50 7.73 4.83
C ALA A 227 10.24 6.42 5.12
N VAL A 228 9.73 5.59 6.03
CA VAL A 228 10.34 4.28 6.36
C VAL A 228 10.58 3.46 5.10
N TYR A 229 9.55 3.30 4.27
CA TYR A 229 9.67 2.50 3.05
C TYR A 229 10.49 3.19 1.96
N LYS A 230 10.41 4.52 1.80
CA LYS A 230 11.28 5.24 0.86
C LYS A 230 12.75 5.08 1.22
N THR A 231 13.13 5.25 2.48
CA THR A 231 14.52 5.10 2.95
C THR A 231 15.08 3.70 2.66
N ILE A 232 14.23 2.68 2.63
CA ILE A 232 14.63 1.30 2.29
C ILE A 232 14.72 1.11 0.78
N LEU A 233 13.67 1.49 0.05
CA LEU A 233 13.60 1.33 -1.40
C LEU A 233 14.72 2.11 -2.11
N ASP A 234 15.04 3.31 -1.63
CA ASP A 234 16.11 4.17 -2.17
C ASP A 234 17.51 3.53 -2.08
N LYS A 235 17.72 2.55 -1.17
CA LYS A 235 18.98 1.79 -1.09
C LYS A 235 19.13 0.81 -2.26
N THR A 236 18.02 0.38 -2.84
CA THR A 236 18.01 -0.51 -4.00
C THR A 236 17.99 0.31 -5.28
N ASP A 237 16.99 1.17 -5.44
CA ASP A 237 16.82 2.06 -6.58
C ASP A 237 15.88 3.21 -6.23
N LYS A 238 16.35 4.45 -6.37
CA LYS A 238 15.59 5.67 -6.06
C LYS A 238 14.32 5.86 -6.91
N SER A 239 14.20 5.15 -8.04
CA SER A 239 13.00 5.15 -8.88
C SER A 239 11.88 4.25 -8.34
N TYR A 240 12.20 3.33 -7.41
CA TYR A 240 11.24 2.32 -6.95
C TYR A 240 10.13 2.94 -6.12
N TYR A 241 10.45 3.75 -5.11
CA TYR A 241 9.42 4.34 -4.26
C TYR A 241 8.39 5.18 -5.05
N PRO A 242 8.78 6.14 -5.91
CA PRO A 242 7.80 6.89 -6.71
C PRO A 242 6.90 6.00 -7.57
N LYS A 243 7.48 4.99 -8.24
CA LYS A 243 6.74 4.05 -9.09
C LYS A 243 5.79 3.16 -8.28
N MET A 244 6.27 2.58 -7.19
CA MET A 244 5.51 1.66 -6.35
C MET A 244 4.44 2.39 -5.53
N LYS A 245 4.68 3.64 -5.12
CA LYS A 245 3.67 4.50 -4.50
C LYS A 245 2.53 4.81 -5.47
N ALA A 246 2.85 5.26 -6.69
CA ALA A 246 1.83 5.50 -7.71
C ALA A 246 1.03 4.23 -8.06
N THR A 247 1.71 3.07 -8.07
CA THR A 247 1.06 1.78 -8.27
C THR A 247 0.12 1.45 -7.09
N CYS A 248 0.53 1.73 -5.86
CA CYS A 248 -0.29 1.55 -4.66
C CYS A 248 -1.57 2.40 -4.69
N ASP A 249 -1.45 3.69 -5.02
CA ASP A 249 -2.59 4.61 -5.13
C ASP A 249 -3.61 4.12 -6.16
N LYS A 250 -3.12 3.63 -7.31
CA LYS A 250 -3.99 3.08 -8.37
C LYS A 250 -4.62 1.75 -7.97
N TYR A 251 -3.87 0.87 -7.29
CA TYR A 251 -4.33 -0.46 -6.94
C TYR A 251 -5.44 -0.42 -5.89
N PHE A 252 -5.27 0.40 -4.84
CA PHE A 252 -6.23 0.51 -3.74
C PHE A 252 -7.32 1.58 -3.96
N TYR A 253 -7.59 1.93 -5.21
CA TYR A 253 -8.69 2.83 -5.57
C TYR A 253 -10.03 2.08 -5.58
N ILE A 254 -11.10 2.74 -5.13
CA ILE A 254 -12.47 2.23 -5.12
C ILE A 254 -13.28 2.98 -6.19
N PRO A 255 -13.39 2.46 -7.44
CA PRO A 255 -13.92 3.22 -8.58
C PRO A 255 -15.32 3.78 -8.36
N HIS A 256 -16.23 3.00 -7.77
CA HIS A 256 -17.61 3.43 -7.57
C HIS A 256 -17.78 4.45 -6.42
N ARG A 257 -16.75 4.63 -5.58
CA ARG A 257 -16.69 5.66 -4.53
C ARG A 257 -15.83 6.87 -4.92
N GLN A 258 -15.03 6.71 -5.98
CA GLN A 258 -14.06 7.68 -6.47
C GLN A 258 -13.03 8.11 -5.41
N GLU A 259 -12.60 7.18 -4.56
CA GLU A 259 -11.63 7.43 -3.47
C GLU A 259 -10.67 6.25 -3.31
N GLY A 260 -9.47 6.52 -2.80
CA GLY A 260 -8.54 5.51 -2.29
C GLY A 260 -9.06 4.88 -1.01
N ARG A 261 -8.71 3.61 -0.78
CA ARG A 261 -9.00 2.88 0.47
C ARG A 261 -8.38 3.59 1.68
N GLY A 262 -7.16 4.08 1.51
CA GLY A 262 -6.33 4.72 2.52
C GLY A 262 -5.34 5.71 1.90
N VAL A 263 -4.30 6.07 2.66
CA VAL A 263 -3.29 7.05 2.25
C VAL A 263 -2.19 6.45 1.37
N GLY A 264 -2.32 5.17 1.03
CA GLY A 264 -1.38 4.45 0.18
C GLY A 264 -0.18 3.93 0.98
N GLY A 265 0.94 3.85 0.27
CA GLY A 265 2.17 3.24 0.74
C GLY A 265 3.01 2.89 -0.47
N PHE A 266 3.37 1.62 -0.63
CA PHE A 266 4.00 1.13 -1.84
C PHE A 266 3.44 -0.24 -2.22
N PHE A 267 3.36 -0.51 -3.52
CA PHE A 267 2.87 -1.77 -4.05
C PHE A 267 3.67 -2.17 -5.30
N PHE A 268 4.00 -3.44 -5.39
CA PHE A 268 4.65 -4.03 -6.55
C PHE A 268 4.09 -5.43 -6.82
N ASP A 269 4.11 -5.82 -8.08
CA ASP A 269 3.69 -7.13 -8.56
C ASP A 269 4.51 -7.47 -9.81
N ASP A 270 4.53 -8.75 -10.18
CA ASP A 270 5.19 -9.21 -11.40
C ASP A 270 6.67 -8.79 -11.52
N MET A 271 7.41 -8.70 -10.40
CA MET A 271 8.84 -8.37 -10.43
C MET A 271 9.67 -9.63 -10.72
N GLU A 272 10.24 -9.69 -11.93
CA GLU A 272 10.93 -10.87 -12.49
C GLU A 272 12.43 -10.68 -12.69
N ASP A 273 12.85 -9.45 -13.03
CA ASP A 273 14.15 -9.18 -13.67
C ASP A 273 15.38 -9.57 -12.83
N ASN A 274 15.42 -9.15 -11.55
CA ASN A 274 16.55 -9.42 -10.67
C ASN A 274 16.06 -10.08 -9.36
N GLN A 275 16.07 -11.41 -9.33
CA GLN A 275 15.54 -12.19 -8.22
C GLN A 275 16.28 -11.90 -6.90
N GLU A 276 17.60 -11.77 -6.91
CA GLU A 276 18.36 -11.51 -5.68
C GLU A 276 18.09 -10.11 -5.14
N ALA A 277 18.21 -9.08 -5.98
CA ALA A 277 17.94 -7.71 -5.55
C ALA A 277 16.49 -7.54 -5.07
N THR A 278 15.53 -8.17 -5.76
CA THR A 278 14.11 -8.11 -5.38
C THR A 278 13.85 -8.84 -4.07
N PHE A 279 14.48 -9.99 -3.84
CA PHE A 279 14.40 -10.71 -2.57
C PHE A 279 14.98 -9.90 -1.40
N GLN A 280 16.18 -9.32 -1.57
CA GLN A 280 16.82 -8.48 -0.56
C GLN A 280 15.97 -7.23 -0.25
N MET A 281 15.43 -6.58 -1.27
CA MET A 281 14.50 -5.45 -1.13
C MET A 281 13.26 -5.89 -0.33
N ALA A 282 12.59 -6.97 -0.74
CA ALA A 282 11.41 -7.48 -0.04
C ALA A 282 11.71 -7.85 1.43
N ARG A 283 12.86 -8.48 1.71
CA ARG A 283 13.29 -8.76 3.10
C ARG A 283 13.44 -7.47 3.90
N GLN A 284 14.14 -6.47 3.36
CA GLN A 284 14.37 -5.21 4.09
C GLN A 284 13.06 -4.46 4.35
N CYS A 285 12.16 -4.40 3.37
CA CYS A 285 10.84 -3.81 3.56
C CYS A 285 10.02 -4.59 4.60
N ALA A 286 10.10 -5.92 4.61
CA ALA A 286 9.42 -6.77 5.59
C ALA A 286 9.94 -6.55 7.02
N ASN A 287 11.25 -6.46 7.20
CA ASN A 287 11.89 -6.20 8.49
C ASN A 287 11.48 -4.84 9.08
N ALA A 288 11.17 -3.85 8.25
CA ALA A 288 10.79 -2.51 8.68
C ALA A 288 9.31 -2.35 9.07
N THR A 289 8.52 -3.41 9.03
CA THR A 289 7.07 -3.37 9.33
C THR A 289 6.78 -2.76 10.70
N VAL A 290 7.52 -3.19 11.73
CA VAL A 290 7.34 -2.71 13.11
C VAL A 290 7.81 -1.25 13.25
N ASP A 291 8.88 -0.86 12.55
CA ASP A 291 9.34 0.54 12.52
C ASP A 291 8.32 1.45 11.84
N ALA A 292 7.68 0.99 10.76
CA ALA A 292 6.65 1.74 10.04
C ALA A 292 5.38 1.97 10.86
N TYR A 293 4.97 1.00 11.70
CA TYR A 293 3.64 1.02 12.31
C TYR A 293 3.64 1.14 13.83
N GLY A 294 4.62 0.55 14.52
CA GLY A 294 4.70 0.57 15.98
C GLY A 294 4.73 1.98 16.59
N PRO A 295 5.56 2.91 16.08
CA PRO A 295 5.56 4.30 16.53
C PRO A 295 4.21 5.01 16.32
N ILE A 296 3.53 4.76 15.20
CA ILE A 296 2.20 5.30 14.93
C ILE A 296 1.21 4.79 15.99
N LEU A 297 1.13 3.48 16.20
CA LEU A 297 0.24 2.89 17.21
C LEU A 297 0.44 3.52 18.58
N ARG A 298 1.68 3.57 19.09
CA ARG A 298 1.96 4.12 20.43
C ARG A 298 1.47 5.55 20.62
N ARG A 299 1.50 6.37 19.56
CA ARG A 299 1.02 7.75 19.60
C ARG A 299 -0.50 7.87 19.56
N ARG A 300 -1.21 6.89 18.99
CA ARG A 300 -2.65 7.02 18.69
C ARG A 300 -3.56 6.18 19.58
N ILE A 301 -3.11 5.02 20.06
CA ILE A 301 -3.98 4.03 20.74
C ILE A 301 -4.59 4.54 22.04
N HIS A 302 -3.95 5.48 22.73
CA HIS A 302 -4.41 6.05 24.00
C HIS A 302 -5.15 7.39 23.86
N LEU A 303 -5.32 7.90 22.64
CA LEU A 303 -6.05 9.15 22.43
C LEU A 303 -7.53 8.93 22.76
N PRO A 304 -8.18 9.85 23.50
CA PRO A 304 -9.62 9.80 23.70
C PRO A 304 -10.33 9.95 22.36
N PHE A 305 -11.48 9.30 22.22
CA PHE A 305 -12.30 9.40 21.02
C PHE A 305 -13.78 9.43 21.37
N THR A 306 -14.60 10.01 20.51
CA THR A 306 -16.05 10.09 20.69
C THR A 306 -16.80 8.99 19.96
N GLN A 307 -18.08 8.81 20.29
CA GLN A 307 -18.92 7.85 19.59
C GLN A 307 -19.04 8.19 18.10
N GLU A 308 -19.11 9.48 17.74
CA GLU A 308 -19.13 9.90 16.32
C GLU A 308 -17.87 9.45 15.58
N GLN A 309 -16.70 9.56 16.22
CA GLN A 309 -15.44 9.09 15.65
C GLN A 309 -15.39 7.56 15.50
N LYS A 310 -15.97 6.84 16.46
CA LYS A 310 -16.08 5.39 16.39
C LYS A 310 -17.03 4.96 15.26
N ASP A 311 -18.15 5.66 15.08
CA ASP A 311 -19.11 5.42 14.01
C ASP A 311 -18.48 5.70 12.63
N TRP A 312 -17.72 6.78 12.51
CA TRP A 312 -16.97 7.09 11.28
C TRP A 312 -15.96 5.99 10.94
N GLN A 313 -15.23 5.46 11.94
CA GLN A 313 -14.35 4.31 11.73
C GLN A 313 -15.09 3.11 11.17
N GLN A 314 -16.33 2.85 11.59
CA GLN A 314 -17.15 1.76 11.04
C GLN A 314 -17.51 2.00 9.57
N ILE A 315 -17.81 3.24 9.19
CA ILE A 315 -18.05 3.61 7.78
C ILE A 315 -16.78 3.38 6.94
N ARG A 316 -15.61 3.81 7.43
CA ARG A 316 -14.32 3.62 6.75
C ARG A 316 -13.94 2.14 6.64
N ARG A 317 -14.23 1.33 7.66
CA ARG A 317 -14.08 -0.14 7.60
C ARG A 317 -15.05 -0.78 6.61
N GLY A 318 -16.25 -0.24 6.45
CA GLY A 318 -17.16 -0.60 5.36
C GLY A 318 -16.50 -0.43 3.98
N ARG A 319 -15.78 0.68 3.74
CA ARG A 319 -15.00 0.89 2.51
C ARG A 319 -13.86 -0.12 2.33
N TYR A 320 -13.23 -0.52 3.43
CA TYR A 320 -12.22 -1.57 3.42
C TYR A 320 -12.80 -2.91 2.95
N VAL A 321 -13.97 -3.28 3.47
CA VAL A 321 -14.72 -4.48 3.06
C VAL A 321 -15.15 -4.39 1.59
N GLU A 322 -15.72 -3.25 1.17
CA GLU A 322 -16.11 -3.00 -0.22
C GLU A 322 -14.95 -3.26 -1.18
N PHE A 323 -13.75 -2.73 -0.88
CA PHE A 323 -12.57 -2.97 -1.70
C PHE A 323 -12.19 -4.45 -1.76
N ASN A 324 -12.08 -5.11 -0.59
CA ASN A 324 -11.62 -6.49 -0.53
C ASN A 324 -12.57 -7.46 -1.25
N VAL A 325 -13.89 -7.22 -1.17
CA VAL A 325 -14.89 -8.08 -1.82
C VAL A 325 -14.97 -7.81 -3.33
N MET A 326 -14.93 -6.55 -3.74
CA MET A 326 -15.19 -6.19 -5.15
C MET A 326 -13.95 -6.12 -6.02
N TYR A 327 -12.80 -5.70 -5.49
CA TYR A 327 -11.65 -5.27 -6.30
C TYR A 327 -10.36 -6.03 -5.99
N ASP A 328 -10.14 -6.46 -4.75
CA ASP A 328 -8.88 -7.12 -4.37
C ASP A 328 -8.65 -8.42 -5.16
N ARG A 329 -7.52 -8.47 -5.87
CA ARG A 329 -7.11 -9.65 -6.66
C ARG A 329 -6.73 -10.81 -5.74
N GLY A 330 -6.13 -10.52 -4.57
CA GLY A 330 -5.72 -11.55 -3.61
C GLY A 330 -6.92 -12.28 -3.02
N THR A 331 -7.92 -11.54 -2.57
CA THR A 331 -9.14 -12.12 -1.98
C THR A 331 -9.97 -12.94 -2.96
N LYS A 332 -9.94 -12.63 -4.26
CA LYS A 332 -10.63 -13.42 -5.30
C LYS A 332 -10.00 -14.78 -5.58
N VAL A 333 -8.69 -14.93 -5.33
CA VAL A 333 -7.94 -16.17 -5.61
C VAL A 333 -7.83 -17.06 -4.36
N TYR A 334 -7.78 -16.48 -3.16
CA TYR A 334 -7.71 -17.21 -1.89
C TYR A 334 -9.05 -17.11 -1.14
N THR A 335 -9.90 -18.14 -1.23
CA THR A 335 -11.21 -18.14 -0.54
C THR A 335 -11.17 -18.82 0.84
N ARG A 336 -12.00 -18.27 1.75
CA ARG A 336 -12.21 -18.53 3.18
C ARG A 336 -11.22 -17.92 4.20
N ALA A 337 -9.97 -18.37 4.31
CA ALA A 337 -9.11 -17.99 5.45
C ALA A 337 -8.68 -16.50 5.47
N THR A 338 -8.24 -15.97 4.32
CA THR A 338 -7.84 -14.56 4.13
C THR A 338 -9.02 -13.59 4.27
N MET A 339 -10.19 -13.97 3.75
CA MET A 339 -11.43 -13.20 3.88
C MET A 339 -11.83 -13.04 5.35
N THR A 340 -11.80 -14.12 6.13
CA THR A 340 -12.21 -14.03 7.55
C THR A 340 -11.28 -13.15 8.37
N THR A 341 -9.98 -13.08 8.07
CA THR A 341 -9.04 -12.20 8.78
C THR A 341 -9.10 -10.74 8.34
N SER A 342 -9.39 -10.47 7.06
CA SER A 342 -9.40 -9.11 6.49
C SER A 342 -10.71 -8.35 6.69
N LEU A 343 -11.78 -9.04 7.08
CA LEU A 343 -13.06 -8.44 7.37
C LEU A 343 -13.10 -7.94 8.83
N SER A 344 -13.32 -6.62 8.99
CA SER A 344 -13.67 -6.01 10.27
C SER A 344 -14.95 -6.65 10.84
N ILE A 345 -14.99 -6.87 12.15
CA ILE A 345 -16.11 -7.49 12.86
C ILE A 345 -17.37 -6.62 12.79
N HIS A 346 -17.18 -5.31 12.70
CA HIS A 346 -18.25 -4.32 12.61
C HIS A 346 -18.08 -3.51 11.32
N GLY A 347 -19.16 -3.42 10.55
CA GLY A 347 -19.28 -2.55 9.37
C GLY A 347 -20.73 -2.08 9.31
N HIS A 348 -20.98 -0.82 9.63
CA HIS A 348 -22.33 -0.27 9.57
C HIS A 348 -22.59 0.32 8.18
N GLY A 349 -23.59 -0.23 7.49
CA GLY A 349 -24.09 0.29 6.23
C GLY A 349 -24.97 1.53 6.44
N SER A 350 -24.42 2.65 6.90
CA SER A 350 -25.15 3.92 6.86
C SER A 350 -25.13 4.46 5.43
N HIS A 351 -26.20 4.22 4.68
CA HIS A 351 -26.40 4.84 3.38
C HIS A 351 -26.34 6.37 3.51
N GLY A 352 -25.46 7.03 2.75
CA GLY A 352 -25.58 8.46 2.45
C GLY A 352 -25.09 9.48 3.49
N ARG A 353 -24.42 9.10 4.59
CA ARG A 353 -23.88 10.09 5.54
C ARG A 353 -22.61 10.73 4.98
N LEU A 354 -22.76 11.83 4.25
CA LEU A 354 -21.64 12.70 3.88
C LEU A 354 -21.10 13.40 5.15
N PRO A 355 -19.78 13.52 5.32
CA PRO A 355 -19.23 14.27 6.44
C PRO A 355 -19.62 15.75 6.32
N LYS A 356 -19.73 16.43 7.47
CA LYS A 356 -19.97 17.88 7.49
C LYS A 356 -18.83 18.59 6.73
N PRO A 357 -19.10 19.63 5.93
CA PRO A 357 -18.05 20.43 5.32
C PRO A 357 -17.01 20.88 6.36
N ASP A 358 -15.75 20.95 5.95
CA ASP A 358 -14.58 21.36 6.76
C ASP A 358 -14.22 20.51 7.98
N SER A 359 -15.04 19.50 8.31
CA SER A 359 -14.76 18.50 9.35
C SER A 359 -13.49 17.69 9.07
N TRP A 360 -12.97 17.04 10.11
CA TRP A 360 -11.81 16.18 9.99
C TRP A 360 -12.07 14.97 9.05
N GLU A 361 -13.28 14.42 9.07
CA GLU A 361 -13.72 13.38 8.15
C GLU A 361 -13.68 13.85 6.71
N ALA A 362 -14.21 15.05 6.43
CA ALA A 362 -14.22 15.64 5.09
C ALA A 362 -12.81 15.89 4.56
N ARG A 363 -11.89 16.37 5.41
CA ARG A 363 -10.47 16.56 5.06
C ARG A 363 -9.78 15.23 4.76
N THR A 364 -10.03 14.22 5.59
CA THR A 364 -9.51 12.87 5.36
C THR A 364 -9.99 12.36 4.00
N LEU A 365 -11.29 12.44 3.71
CA LEU A 365 -11.85 12.04 2.41
C LEU A 365 -11.25 12.83 1.24
N GLN A 366 -10.98 14.12 1.41
CA GLN A 366 -10.42 14.95 0.33
C GLN A 366 -9.07 14.41 -0.13
N VAL A 367 -8.22 13.98 0.80
CA VAL A 367 -6.93 13.35 0.47
C VAL A 367 -7.12 11.96 -0.12
N LEU A 368 -8.09 11.18 0.38
CA LEU A 368 -8.38 9.87 -0.20
C LEU A 368 -8.88 9.97 -1.66
N LYS A 369 -9.61 11.04 -2.00
CA LYS A 369 -10.03 11.34 -3.38
C LYS A 369 -8.90 11.86 -4.25
N ASN A 370 -7.93 12.56 -3.66
CA ASN A 370 -6.83 13.22 -4.35
C ASN A 370 -5.50 12.84 -3.67
N PRO A 371 -4.91 11.67 -3.98
CA PRO A 371 -3.67 11.22 -3.37
C PRO A 371 -2.55 12.26 -3.52
N VAL A 372 -1.80 12.49 -2.45
CA VAL A 372 -0.71 13.47 -2.38
C VAL A 372 0.65 12.76 -2.28
N ASP A 373 1.74 13.46 -2.60
CA ASP A 373 3.08 13.00 -2.22
C ASP A 373 3.36 13.40 -0.77
N TRP A 374 3.20 12.44 0.15
CA TRP A 374 3.31 12.71 1.59
C TRP A 374 4.63 13.35 2.00
N LEU A 375 5.72 13.08 1.28
CA LEU A 375 7.03 13.62 1.60
C LEU A 375 7.23 15.06 1.08
N ASP A 376 6.32 15.54 0.24
CA ASP A 376 6.22 16.93 -0.21
C ASP A 376 5.07 17.68 0.52
N VAL A 377 4.37 17.04 1.47
CA VAL A 377 3.35 17.68 2.33
C VAL A 377 4.02 18.33 3.54
N ASP A 378 3.88 19.65 3.64
CA ASP A 378 4.49 20.45 4.71
C ASP A 378 4.15 19.90 6.11
N ALA A 379 5.14 19.92 7.01
CA ALA A 379 4.96 19.50 8.37
C ALA A 379 4.03 20.47 9.11
N VAL A 380 3.00 19.94 9.78
CA VAL A 380 2.23 20.71 10.75
C VAL A 380 3.03 20.71 12.05
N ASP A 381 3.91 21.69 12.19
CA ASP A 381 4.65 21.89 13.43
C ASP A 381 3.81 22.75 14.40
N LEU A 382 3.24 22.07 15.40
CA LEU A 382 2.39 22.70 16.42
C LEU A 382 3.11 23.81 17.19
N GLN A 383 4.45 23.83 17.23
CA GLN A 383 5.23 24.84 17.93
C GLN A 383 5.39 26.14 17.13
N THR A 384 5.24 26.08 15.80
CA THR A 384 5.38 27.22 14.90
C THR A 384 4.06 27.76 14.36
N LEU A 385 2.95 27.07 14.62
CA LEU A 385 1.62 27.58 14.33
C LEU A 385 1.33 28.87 15.13
N SER A 386 0.73 29.88 14.47
CA SER A 386 0.16 31.01 15.21
C SER A 386 -0.88 30.53 16.22
N THR A 387 -1.17 31.30 17.27
CA THR A 387 -2.19 30.92 18.26
C THR A 387 -3.53 30.56 17.62
N LYS A 388 -3.93 31.25 16.55
CA LYS A 388 -5.16 30.96 15.79
C LYS A 388 -5.08 29.63 15.05
N GLU A 389 -3.95 29.32 14.42
CA GLU A 389 -3.73 28.06 13.71
C GLU A 389 -3.59 26.89 14.67
N LEU A 390 -2.87 27.08 15.78
CA LEU A 390 -2.76 26.11 16.86
C LEU A 390 -4.13 25.82 17.47
N LEU A 391 -4.93 26.84 17.76
CA LEU A 391 -6.30 26.64 18.26
C LEU A 391 -7.19 25.94 17.23
N LYS A 392 -7.04 26.23 15.93
CA LYS A 392 -7.75 25.50 14.86
C LYS A 392 -7.30 24.06 14.74
N GLU A 393 -6.01 23.80 14.92
CA GLU A 393 -5.42 22.46 14.80
C GLU A 393 -5.70 21.62 16.05
N ILE A 394 -5.64 22.22 17.23
CA ILE A 394 -6.15 21.64 18.46
C ILE A 394 -7.64 21.39 18.30
N ALA A 395 -8.46 22.38 17.93
CA ALA A 395 -9.89 22.19 17.71
C ALA A 395 -10.19 21.10 16.68
N ARG A 396 -9.38 20.96 15.62
CA ARG A 396 -9.49 19.86 14.67
C ARG A 396 -9.22 18.51 15.33
N ARG A 397 -8.15 18.41 16.11
CA ARG A 397 -7.73 17.18 16.80
C ARG A 397 -8.56 16.89 18.06
N SER A 398 -9.25 17.90 18.58
CA SER A 398 -10.04 17.91 19.82
C SER A 398 -11.52 18.15 19.55
N GLU A 399 -11.97 18.10 18.29
CA GLU A 399 -13.37 18.31 17.96
C GLU A 399 -14.14 17.24 18.72
N THR A 400 -14.86 17.71 19.75
CA THR A 400 -15.60 16.98 20.80
C THR A 400 -14.81 16.40 22.00
N GLN A 401 -14.20 17.26 22.83
CA GLN A 401 -14.24 17.04 24.28
C GLN A 401 -15.63 17.37 24.84
#